data_AF-A0A811JV24-F1
#
_entry.id   AF-A0A811JV24-F1
#
_cell.length_a   1.000
_cell.length_b   1.000
_cell.length_c   1.000
_cell.angle_alpha   90.00
_cell.angle_beta   90.00
_cell.angle_gamma   90.00
#
_symmetry.space_group_name_H-M   'P 1'
#
loop_
_entity.id
_entity.type
_entity.pdbx_description
1 polymer ?
#
loop_
_entity_poly.entity_id
_entity_poly.type
_entity_poly.pdbx_seq_one_letter_code
_entity_poly.pdbx_strand_id
1 'polypeptide(L)'
;MQKLLVLLTLVVVYVNCCDIQLSIRSLTPKPFQFQVEIPALKKKTDKATLTQVNQQKKVKIDGPNCANKQWIIRTFKQVGGKWVPAQQHTAKLDGFGRVLVTVNDDYLPLVTDRIGVSCSEGVICARG
;
A
#
# COMPACT_ATOMS: atom_id res chain seq x y z
N MET A 1 -34.14 44.36 7.04
CA MET A 1 -33.23 44.27 5.88
C MET A 1 -31.91 43.68 6.41
N GLN A 2 -31.76 42.35 6.44
CA GLN A 2 -31.13 41.58 5.35
C GLN A 2 -29.90 42.35 4.83
N LYS A 3 -28.68 42.03 5.24
CA LYS A 3 -27.88 40.91 4.72
C LYS A 3 -26.78 40.67 5.77
N LEU A 4 -26.85 39.59 6.56
CA LEU A 4 -26.19 38.32 6.23
C LEU A 4 -24.87 38.59 5.48
N LEU A 5 -23.91 39.22 6.18
CA LEU A 5 -22.53 39.28 5.72
C LEU A 5 -22.01 37.85 5.80
N VAL A 6 -22.11 37.19 4.65
CA VAL A 6 -21.72 35.82 4.40
C VAL A 6 -20.32 35.65 4.95
N LEU A 7 -20.26 34.94 6.09
CA LEU A 7 -19.09 34.28 6.62
C LEU A 7 -18.62 33.32 5.52
N LEU A 8 -17.84 33.85 4.59
CA LEU A 8 -17.22 33.12 3.50
C LEU A 8 -16.06 32.33 4.13
N THR A 9 -16.40 31.42 5.04
CA THR A 9 -15.53 30.33 5.45
C THR A 9 -15.21 29.56 4.18
N LEU A 10 -14.07 29.89 3.61
CA LEU A 10 -13.37 29.14 2.59
C LEU A 10 -13.14 27.75 3.19
N VAL A 11 -14.10 26.84 3.03
CA VAL A 11 -13.90 25.43 3.33
C VAL A 11 -12.97 24.93 2.24
N VAL A 12 -11.67 25.13 2.44
CA VAL A 12 -10.63 24.48 1.65
C VAL A 12 -10.77 23.00 1.99
N VAL A 13 -11.52 22.30 1.16
CA VAL A 13 -11.53 20.85 1.18
C VAL A 13 -10.14 20.44 0.73
N TYR A 14 -9.23 20.21 1.69
CA TYR A 14 -7.93 19.60 1.43
C TYR A 14 -8.20 18.19 0.90
N VAL A 15 -8.27 18.06 -0.42
CA VAL A 15 -8.24 16.75 -1.08
C VAL A 15 -6.79 16.29 -0.98
N ASN A 16 -6.52 15.43 0.01
CA ASN A 16 -5.20 14.82 0.13
C ASN A 16 -5.02 13.85 -1.03
N CYS A 17 -4.30 14.23 -2.08
CA CYS A 17 -3.92 13.30 -3.15
C CYS A 17 -2.63 12.56 -2.76
N CYS A 18 -2.51 11.30 -3.19
CA CYS A 18 -1.27 10.56 -3.13
C CYS A 18 -0.70 10.30 -4.52
N ASP A 19 0.63 10.22 -4.61
CA ASP A 19 1.37 9.64 -5.73
C ASP A 19 2.50 8.78 -5.14
N ILE A 20 2.24 7.48 -5.03
CA ILE A 20 3.11 6.53 -4.34
C ILE A 20 3.63 5.49 -5.35
N GLN A 21 4.95 5.40 -5.47
CA GLN A 21 5.62 4.27 -6.10
C GLN A 21 5.85 3.17 -5.06
N LEU A 22 4.99 2.16 -5.06
CA LEU A 22 5.14 0.98 -4.22
C LEU A 22 6.09 -0.03 -4.88
N SER A 23 7.11 -0.43 -4.15
CA SER A 23 8.06 -1.47 -4.54
C SER A 23 7.91 -2.67 -3.63
N ILE A 24 7.77 -3.87 -4.20
CA ILE A 24 7.75 -5.13 -3.46
C ILE A 24 9.03 -5.88 -3.81
N ARG A 25 9.85 -6.20 -2.82
CA ARG A 25 11.10 -6.95 -2.98
C ARG A 25 11.04 -8.29 -2.26
N SER A 26 11.46 -9.35 -2.95
CA SER A 26 11.64 -10.65 -2.32
C SER A 26 12.92 -10.68 -1.49
N LEU A 27 12.85 -11.15 -0.25
CA LEU A 27 14.01 -11.55 0.57
C LEU A 27 14.04 -13.07 0.80
N THR A 28 13.24 -13.82 0.04
CA THR A 28 13.10 -15.27 0.18
C THR A 28 13.38 -15.97 -1.16
N PRO A 29 14.00 -17.16 -1.15
CA PRO A 29 14.08 -17.99 -2.36
C PRO A 29 12.75 -18.67 -2.69
N LYS A 30 11.77 -18.65 -1.77
CA LYS A 30 10.47 -19.31 -1.97
C LYS A 30 9.59 -18.47 -2.90
N PRO A 31 9.03 -19.05 -3.99
CA PRO A 31 8.11 -18.34 -4.84
C PRO A 31 6.87 -17.86 -4.08
N PHE A 32 6.45 -16.62 -4.34
CA PHE A 32 5.22 -16.06 -3.79
C PHE A 32 4.52 -15.16 -4.80
N GLN A 33 3.22 -14.94 -4.61
CA GLN A 33 2.51 -13.85 -5.27
C GLN A 33 2.18 -12.76 -4.27
N PHE A 34 2.07 -11.53 -4.75
CA PHE A 34 1.52 -10.43 -3.96
C PHE A 34 0.39 -9.73 -4.71
N GLN A 35 -0.50 -9.10 -3.95
CA GLN A 35 -1.58 -8.25 -4.46
C GLN A 35 -1.85 -7.12 -3.48
N VAL A 36 -2.11 -5.94 -4.01
CA VAL A 36 -2.44 -4.75 -3.22
C VAL A 36 -3.83 -4.29 -3.59
N GLU A 37 -4.64 -4.01 -2.58
CA GLU A 37 -5.95 -3.41 -2.71
C GLU A 37 -5.95 -2.07 -1.99
N ILE A 38 -6.43 -1.03 -2.67
CA ILE A 38 -6.60 0.32 -2.13
C ILE A 38 -8.11 0.64 -2.16
N PRO A 39 -8.86 0.26 -1.10
CA PRO A 39 -10.32 0.39 -1.10
C PRO A 39 -10.81 1.84 -1.26
N ALA A 40 -10.04 2.82 -0.78
CA ALA A 40 -10.36 4.24 -0.95
C ALA A 40 -10.42 4.66 -2.43
N LEU A 41 -9.58 4.04 -3.26
CA LEU A 41 -9.50 4.29 -4.71
C LEU A 41 -10.32 3.30 -5.54
N LYS A 42 -10.94 2.29 -4.91
CA LYS A 42 -11.53 1.12 -5.59
C LYS A 42 -10.54 0.44 -6.56
N LYS A 43 -9.23 0.54 -6.27
CA LYS A 43 -8.15 -0.03 -7.07
C LYS A 43 -7.68 -1.35 -6.44
N LYS A 44 -7.42 -2.34 -7.28
CA LYS A 44 -6.82 -3.62 -6.90
C LYS A 44 -5.82 -4.00 -7.98
N THR A 45 -4.59 -4.32 -7.58
CA THR A 45 -3.56 -4.73 -8.52
C THR A 45 -3.78 -6.16 -8.98
N ASP A 46 -3.23 -6.52 -10.14
CA ASP A 46 -3.06 -7.92 -10.48
C ASP A 46 -2.17 -8.63 -9.46
N LYS A 47 -2.29 -9.95 -9.41
CA LYS A 47 -1.34 -10.78 -8.67
C LYS A 47 -0.04 -10.82 -9.45
N ALA A 48 1.05 -10.39 -8.83
CA ALA A 48 2.39 -10.50 -9.42
C ALA A 48 3.20 -11.56 -8.68
N THR A 49 3.88 -12.41 -9.44
CA THR A 49 4.70 -13.51 -8.93
C THR A 49 6.16 -13.07 -8.83
N LEU A 50 6.80 -13.35 -7.68
CA LEU A 50 8.24 -13.27 -7.50
C LEU A 50 8.78 -14.67 -7.22
N THR A 51 9.88 -15.02 -7.87
CA THR A 51 10.49 -16.36 -7.82
C THR A 51 11.97 -16.33 -7.40
N GLN A 52 12.59 -15.15 -7.31
CA GLN A 52 14.01 -15.00 -6.99
C GLN A 52 14.22 -14.03 -5.83
N VAL A 53 15.25 -14.26 -5.02
CA VAL A 53 15.73 -13.32 -4.00
C VAL A 53 16.12 -12.00 -4.66
N ASN A 54 15.82 -10.87 -4.01
CA ASN A 54 16.04 -9.51 -4.48
C ASN A 54 15.28 -9.10 -5.75
N GLN A 55 14.49 -10.01 -6.35
CA GLN A 55 13.55 -9.61 -7.40
C GLN A 55 12.61 -8.54 -6.85
N GLN A 56 12.32 -7.53 -7.66
CA GLN A 56 11.49 -6.40 -7.27
C GLN A 56 10.41 -6.15 -8.31
N LYS A 57 9.19 -5.88 -7.85
CA LYS A 57 8.10 -5.39 -8.69
C LYS A 57 7.67 -4.01 -8.21
N LYS A 58 7.51 -3.08 -9.14
CA LYS A 58 7.05 -1.72 -8.87
C LYS A 58 5.60 -1.55 -9.34
N VAL A 59 4.82 -0.81 -8.58
CA VAL A 59 3.44 -0.43 -8.90
C VAL A 59 3.29 1.05 -8.58
N LYS A 60 2.77 1.82 -9.53
CA LYS A 60 2.41 3.23 -9.30
C LYS A 60 0.97 3.31 -8.80
N ILE A 61 0.75 4.04 -7.72
CA ILE A 61 -0.56 4.23 -7.10
C ILE A 61 -0.75 5.71 -6.84
N ASP A 62 -1.63 6.31 -7.61
CA ASP A 62 -2.05 7.70 -7.47
C ASP A 62 -3.57 7.80 -7.26
N GLY A 63 -4.00 8.84 -6.57
CA GLY A 63 -5.42 9.16 -6.43
C GLY A 63 -5.75 9.97 -5.18
N PRO A 64 -7.03 10.36 -5.01
CA PRO A 64 -7.46 11.13 -3.86
C PRO A 64 -7.67 10.24 -2.62
N ASN A 65 -7.30 10.78 -1.47
CA ASN A 65 -7.55 10.29 -0.12
C ASN A 65 -7.12 8.83 0.10
N CYS A 66 -5.89 8.51 -0.29
CA CYS A 66 -5.38 7.13 -0.30
C CYS A 66 -5.37 6.47 1.09
N ALA A 67 -5.22 7.25 2.16
CA ALA A 67 -5.27 6.77 3.55
C ALA A 67 -6.68 6.81 4.19
N ASN A 68 -7.73 7.22 3.48
CA ASN A 68 -9.09 7.24 4.04
C ASN A 68 -9.59 5.83 4.43
N LYS A 69 -9.09 4.80 3.73
CA LYS A 69 -9.27 3.40 4.09
C LYS A 69 -7.92 2.71 4.16
N GLN A 70 -7.83 1.68 5.00
CA GLN A 70 -6.64 0.83 5.06
C GLN A 70 -6.42 0.14 3.71
N TRP A 71 -5.18 0.22 3.22
CA TRP A 71 -4.69 -0.61 2.13
C TRP A 71 -4.58 -2.05 2.63
N ILE A 72 -4.78 -3.00 1.73
CA ILE A 72 -4.68 -4.43 2.04
C ILE A 72 -3.60 -5.02 1.15
N ILE A 73 -2.51 -5.49 1.77
CA ILE A 73 -1.38 -6.13 1.10
C ILE A 73 -1.45 -7.62 1.44
N ARG A 74 -1.63 -8.43 0.40
CA ARG A 74 -1.76 -9.88 0.51
C ARG A 74 -0.60 -10.58 -0.16
N THR A 75 -0.11 -11.64 0.48
CA THR A 75 0.82 -12.59 -0.13
C THR A 75 0.15 -13.95 -0.29
N PHE A 76 0.62 -14.72 -1.27
CA PHE A 76 0.15 -16.06 -1.56
C PHE A 76 1.35 -16.99 -1.72
N LYS A 77 1.22 -18.22 -1.24
CA LYS A 77 2.24 -19.26 -1.34
C LYS A 77 1.75 -20.44 -2.18
N GLN A 78 2.66 -21.22 -2.74
CA GLN A 78 2.32 -22.45 -3.43
C GLN A 78 2.14 -23.62 -2.44
N VAL A 79 1.01 -24.30 -2.53
CA VAL A 79 0.73 -25.57 -1.84
C VAL A 79 0.09 -26.51 -2.87
N GLY A 80 0.74 -27.65 -3.15
CA GLY A 80 0.23 -28.62 -4.12
C GLY A 80 -0.01 -28.04 -5.52
N GLY A 81 0.88 -27.17 -5.99
CA GLY A 81 0.76 -26.50 -7.30
C GLY A 81 -0.28 -25.37 -7.37
N LYS A 82 -0.99 -25.08 -6.28
CA LYS A 82 -2.01 -24.02 -6.21
C LYS A 82 -1.53 -22.85 -5.36
N TRP A 83 -1.91 -21.64 -5.76
CA TRP A 83 -1.67 -20.42 -4.98
C TRP A 83 -2.75 -20.28 -3.90
N VAL A 84 -2.33 -20.34 -2.64
CA VAL A 84 -3.21 -20.15 -1.48
C VAL A 84 -2.79 -18.90 -0.70
N PRO A 85 -3.73 -18.18 -0.03
CA PRO A 85 -3.39 -17.06 0.82
C PRO A 85 -2.33 -17.45 1.86
N ALA A 86 -1.33 -16.59 2.07
CA ALA A 86 -0.26 -16.80 3.03
C ALA A 86 -0.35 -15.79 4.18
N GLN A 87 -0.20 -14.50 3.90
CA GLN A 87 -0.35 -13.42 4.86
C GLN A 87 -1.22 -12.30 4.28
N GLN A 88 -1.87 -11.57 5.18
CA GLN A 88 -2.61 -10.36 4.84
C GLN A 88 -2.31 -9.31 5.91
N HIS A 89 -1.85 -8.14 5.48
CA HIS A 89 -1.67 -7.02 6.37
C HIS A 89 -2.31 -5.76 5.82
N THR A 90 -2.54 -4.83 6.72
CA THR A 90 -3.11 -3.53 6.42
C THR A 90 -2.21 -2.40 6.86
N ALA A 91 -2.35 -1.27 6.19
CA ALA A 91 -1.76 0.02 6.57
C ALA A 91 -2.51 1.15 5.91
N LYS A 92 -2.46 2.35 6.50
CA LYS A 92 -2.78 3.58 5.80
C LYS A 92 -1.48 4.15 5.23
N LEU A 93 -1.44 4.30 3.91
CA LEU A 93 -0.33 4.91 3.19
C LEU A 93 -0.83 6.17 2.47
N ASP A 94 -0.13 7.29 2.67
CA ASP A 94 -0.46 8.57 2.04
C ASP A 94 0.77 9.43 1.78
N GLY A 95 0.70 10.29 0.76
CA GLY A 95 1.76 11.23 0.41
C GLY A 95 2.32 11.06 -1.00
N PHE A 96 3.46 11.70 -1.25
CA PHE A 96 4.12 11.78 -2.55
C PHE A 96 5.52 11.20 -2.44
N GLY A 97 5.76 10.03 -3.02
CA GLY A 97 7.08 9.42 -2.99
C GLY A 97 7.08 7.92 -3.20
N ARG A 98 7.91 7.21 -2.42
CA ARG A 98 8.18 5.79 -2.61
C ARG A 98 8.08 5.01 -1.31
N VAL A 99 7.60 3.77 -1.43
CA VAL A 99 7.55 2.79 -0.34
C VAL A 99 8.19 1.50 -0.83
N LEU A 100 9.03 0.90 -0.01
CA LEU A 100 9.57 -0.44 -0.20
C LEU A 100 8.94 -1.38 0.83
N VAL A 101 8.24 -2.40 0.33
CA VAL A 101 7.77 -3.55 1.08
C VAL A 101 8.69 -4.72 0.76
N THR A 102 9.24 -5.37 1.78
CA THR A 102 9.97 -6.63 1.63
C THR A 102 9.11 -7.80 2.08
N VAL A 103 9.36 -8.97 1.52
CA VAL A 103 8.67 -10.22 1.90
C VAL A 103 9.73 -11.26 2.27
N ASN A 104 9.65 -11.80 3.48
CA ASN A 104 10.59 -12.78 4.03
C ASN A 104 10.11 -14.24 3.82
N ASP A 105 10.81 -15.19 4.43
CA ASP A 105 10.54 -16.64 4.35
C ASP A 105 9.18 -17.06 4.94
N ASP A 106 8.56 -16.22 5.77
CA ASP A 106 7.23 -16.41 6.36
C ASP A 106 6.12 -15.78 5.49
N TYR A 107 6.49 -15.27 4.31
CA TYR A 107 5.63 -14.52 3.40
C TYR A 107 5.06 -13.24 4.02
N LEU A 108 5.73 -12.71 5.05
CA LEU A 108 5.30 -11.51 5.78
C LEU A 108 5.70 -10.24 5.02
N PRO A 109 4.76 -9.43 4.51
CA PRO A 109 5.08 -8.13 3.94
C PRO A 109 5.41 -7.12 5.04
N LEU A 110 6.56 -6.44 4.94
CA LEU A 110 7.01 -5.41 5.87
C LEU A 110 7.46 -4.15 5.13
N VAL A 111 7.03 -2.96 5.58
CA VAL A 111 7.56 -1.70 5.05
C VAL A 111 8.95 -1.48 5.66
N THR A 112 10.00 -1.55 4.85
CA THR A 112 11.38 -1.42 5.30
C THR A 112 12.04 -0.12 4.91
N ASP A 113 11.50 0.58 3.91
CA ASP A 113 11.98 1.91 3.52
C ASP A 113 10.80 2.72 2.97
N ARG A 114 10.81 4.03 3.23
CA ARG A 114 9.83 4.98 2.71
C ARG A 114 10.42 6.38 2.67
N ILE A 115 10.13 7.10 1.59
CA ILE A 115 10.47 8.52 1.44
C ILE A 115 9.21 9.24 0.95
N GLY A 116 8.85 10.32 1.64
CA GLY A 116 7.69 11.16 1.27
C GLY A 116 6.32 10.51 1.51
N VAL A 117 6.28 9.33 2.14
CA VAL A 117 5.06 8.56 2.40
C VAL A 117 4.87 8.34 3.90
N SER A 118 3.72 8.78 4.40
CA SER A 118 3.23 8.45 5.73
C SER A 118 2.74 7.00 5.78
N CYS A 119 3.00 6.32 6.88
CA CYS A 119 2.57 4.95 7.15
C CYS A 119 1.99 4.95 8.56
N SER A 120 0.69 4.72 8.68
CA SER A 120 -0.03 4.73 9.96
C SER A 120 -1.02 3.58 10.02
N GLU A 121 -1.53 3.30 11.23
CA GLU A 121 -2.59 2.31 11.49
C GLU A 121 -2.34 0.95 10.81
N GLY A 122 -1.07 0.55 10.71
CA GLY A 122 -0.66 -0.59 9.92
C GLY A 122 0.35 -1.47 10.64
N VAL A 123 0.05 -2.77 10.70
CA VAL A 123 0.92 -3.78 11.33
C VAL A 123 2.28 -3.85 10.64
N ILE A 124 2.34 -3.43 9.37
CA ILE A 124 3.58 -3.38 8.56
C ILE A 124 4.41 -2.10 8.77
N CYS A 125 3.87 -1.08 9.45
CA CYS A 125 4.48 0.26 9.57
C CYS A 125 5.45 0.40 10.75
N ALA A 126 5.50 -0.58 11.67
CA ALA A 126 6.11 -0.43 13.00
C ALA A 126 7.45 -1.16 13.20
N ARG A 127 8.14 -1.54 12.11
CA ARG A 127 9.44 -2.25 12.19
C ARG A 127 10.50 -1.59 11.29
N GLY A 128 10.63 -0.28 11.41
CA GLY A 128 11.77 0.49 10.90
C GLY A 128 12.74 0.77 12.01
#